data_AF-A0A3B0XC20-F1
#
_entry.id   AF-A0A3B0XC20-F1
#
_cell.length_a   1.000
_cell.length_b   1.000
_cell.length_c   1.000
_cell.angle_alpha   90.00
_cell.angle_beta   90.00
_cell.angle_gamma   90.00
#
_symmetry.space_group_name_H-M   'P 1'
#
loop_
_entity.id
_entity.type
_entity.pdbx_description
1 polymer ?
#
loop_
_entity_poly.entity_id
_entity_poly.type
_entity_poly.pdbx_seq_one_letter_code
_entity_poly.pdbx_strand_id
1 'polypeptide(L)'
;MARPQQFDQKQVLNSAMQLFWLKGYANTSIKDLTDATSLMPGSLYGAFKSKRGIFVEALDSYFENIYTDVSEVLESDEPALKRIRLFFEYVLHQMEKDQAAKSCLMVNTLLEMPANDEEINHRITAMFEKMEALF
;
A
#
# COMPACT_ATOMS: atom_id res chain seq x y z
N MET A 1 27.17 -11.96 14.17
CA MET A 1 26.15 -12.42 13.22
C MET A 1 24.78 -12.13 13.82
N ALA A 2 24.01 -11.21 13.23
CA ALA A 2 22.71 -10.83 13.76
C ALA A 2 21.72 -11.99 13.55
N ARG A 3 21.16 -12.49 14.65
CA ARG A 3 20.09 -13.49 14.63
C ARG A 3 18.87 -12.83 13.97
N PRO A 4 18.29 -13.38 12.88
CA PRO A 4 17.15 -12.77 12.23
C PRO A 4 16.01 -12.67 13.25
N GLN A 5 15.51 -11.46 13.41
CA GLN A 5 14.45 -11.16 14.34
C GLN A 5 13.15 -11.74 13.76
N GLN A 6 12.55 -12.70 14.45
CA GLN A 6 11.28 -13.31 14.04
C GLN A 6 10.15 -12.33 14.36
N PHE A 7 9.84 -11.44 13.42
CA PHE A 7 8.61 -10.66 13.45
C PHE A 7 7.83 -10.94 12.16
N ASP A 8 6.52 -10.75 12.22
CA ASP A 8 5.66 -10.85 11.04
C ASP A 8 5.84 -9.59 10.18
N GLN A 9 6.57 -9.73 9.07
CA GLN A 9 6.81 -8.63 8.13
C GLN A 9 5.51 -8.07 7.55
N LYS A 10 4.49 -8.91 7.31
CA LYS A 10 3.20 -8.48 6.77
C LYS A 10 2.46 -7.63 7.81
N GLN A 11 2.50 -8.02 9.08
CA GLN A 11 1.92 -7.22 10.17
C GLN A 11 2.61 -5.86 10.28
N VAL A 12 3.95 -5.83 10.21
CA VAL A 12 4.73 -4.60 10.29
C VAL A 12 4.43 -3.67 9.11
N LEU A 13 4.40 -4.19 7.89
CA LEU A 13 4.06 -3.42 6.69
C LEU A 13 2.63 -2.89 6.76
N ASN A 14 1.67 -3.68 7.26
CA ASN A 14 0.30 -3.22 7.45
C ASN A 14 0.22 -2.06 8.45
N SER A 15 0.90 -2.14 9.60
CA SER A 15 0.94 -1.04 10.57
C SER A 15 1.60 0.21 9.99
N ALA A 16 2.73 0.05 9.29
CA ALA A 16 3.43 1.16 8.64
C ALA A 16 2.58 1.80 7.54
N MET A 17 1.93 0.98 6.69
CA MET A 17 1.00 1.42 5.65
C MET A 17 -0.11 2.27 6.24
N GLN A 18 -0.80 1.80 7.29
CA GLN A 18 -1.87 2.56 7.94
C GLN A 18 -1.38 3.90 8.49
N LEU A 19 -0.18 3.93 9.08
CA LEU A 19 0.42 5.16 9.58
C LEU A 19 0.75 6.15 8.45
N PHE A 20 1.39 5.69 7.38
CA PHE A 20 1.67 6.51 6.20
C PHE A 20 0.40 7.01 5.54
N TRP A 21 -0.65 6.20 5.52
CA TRP A 21 -1.94 6.58 4.97
C TRP A 21 -2.61 7.70 5.78
N LEU A 22 -2.48 7.66 7.12
CA LEU A 22 -3.10 8.63 8.01
C LEU A 22 -2.30 9.94 8.13
N LYS A 23 -0.96 9.85 8.23
CA LYS A 23 -0.08 11.00 8.49
C LYS A 23 0.61 11.54 7.24
N GLY A 24 0.64 10.77 6.17
CA GLY A 24 1.49 11.02 5.01
C GLY A 24 2.94 10.60 5.24
N TYR A 25 3.68 10.43 4.15
CA TYR A 25 5.10 10.06 4.19
C TYR A 25 5.96 11.14 4.86
N ALA A 26 5.71 12.41 4.52
CA ALA A 26 6.51 13.54 5.01
C ALA A 26 6.39 13.72 6.54
N ASN A 27 5.18 13.59 7.10
CA ASN A 27 4.93 13.79 8.53
C ASN A 27 5.10 12.53 9.39
N THR A 28 5.46 11.40 8.77
CA THR A 28 5.77 10.17 9.49
C THR A 28 7.26 10.13 9.83
N SER A 29 7.57 10.07 11.13
CA SER A 29 8.92 9.88 11.63
C SER A 29 9.24 8.41 11.87
N ILE A 30 10.53 8.09 12.01
CA ILE A 30 10.95 6.73 12.42
C ILE A 30 10.44 6.38 13.82
N LYS A 31 10.32 7.37 14.71
CA LYS A 31 9.73 7.16 16.03
C LYS A 31 8.26 6.75 15.93
N ASP A 32 7.48 7.42 15.08
CA ASP A 32 6.09 7.02 14.85
C ASP A 32 6.00 5.58 14.32
N LEU A 33 6.92 5.20 13.43
CA LEU A 33 6.98 3.84 12.87
C LEU A 33 7.35 2.81 13.94
N THR A 34 8.29 3.11 14.84
CA THR A 34 8.62 2.21 15.95
C THR A 34 7.44 2.04 16.89
N ASP A 35 6.71 3.12 17.17
CA ASP A 35 5.53 3.10 18.04
C ASP A 35 4.39 2.30 17.39
N ALA A 36 4.16 2.45 16.08
CA ALA A 36 3.11 1.74 15.34
C ALA A 36 3.42 0.26 15.09
N THR A 37 4.70 -0.11 14.94
CA THR A 37 5.13 -1.47 14.59
C THR A 37 5.60 -2.29 15.80
N SER A 38 5.79 -1.65 16.96
CA SER A 38 6.40 -2.23 18.15
C SER A 38 7.81 -2.80 17.92
N LEU A 39 8.50 -2.32 16.88
CA LEU A 39 9.88 -2.69 16.56
C LEU A 39 10.86 -1.60 16.97
N MET A 40 12.09 -2.01 17.27
CA MET A 40 13.19 -1.07 17.52
C MET A 40 13.69 -0.47 16.19
N PRO A 41 14.27 0.76 16.19
CA PRO A 41 14.80 1.38 14.96
C PRO A 41 15.78 0.47 14.21
N GLY A 42 16.69 -0.22 14.92
CA GLY A 42 17.66 -1.13 14.32
C GLY A 42 17.02 -2.33 13.61
N SER A 43 15.86 -2.80 14.10
CA SER A 43 15.07 -3.85 13.47
C SER A 43 14.45 -3.39 12.16
N LEU A 44 13.83 -2.21 12.18
CA LEU A 44 13.23 -1.59 11.00
C LEU A 44 14.29 -1.31 9.92
N TYR A 45 15.42 -0.70 10.29
CA TYR A 45 16.51 -0.47 9.34
C TYR A 45 17.17 -1.75 8.87
N GLY A 46 17.29 -2.77 9.73
CA GLY A 46 17.85 -4.06 9.35
C GLY A 46 17.02 -4.79 8.30
N ALA A 47 15.69 -4.66 8.34
CA ALA A 47 14.79 -5.32 7.40
C ALA A 47 14.51 -4.48 6.15
N PHE A 48 14.21 -3.19 6.33
CA PHE A 48 13.66 -2.33 5.27
C PHE A 48 14.64 -1.24 4.80
N LYS A 49 15.86 -1.21 5.35
CA LYS A 49 16.97 -0.30 5.01
C LYS A 49 16.76 1.18 5.35
N SER A 50 15.56 1.74 5.17
CA SER A 50 15.26 3.17 5.39
C SER A 50 13.75 3.42 5.57
N LYS A 51 13.37 4.63 6.02
CA LYS A 51 11.95 5.05 6.03
C LYS A 51 11.31 4.91 4.64
N ARG A 52 12.05 5.30 3.59
CA ARG A 52 11.62 5.17 2.20
C ARG A 52 11.42 3.71 1.80
N GLY A 53 12.32 2.82 2.22
CA GLY A 53 12.18 1.39 1.96
C GLY A 53 10.94 0.80 2.61
N ILE A 54 10.66 1.16 3.88
CA ILE A 54 9.43 0.75 4.57
C ILE A 54 8.20 1.26 3.80
N PHE A 55 8.23 2.51 3.35
CA PHE A 55 7.14 3.12 2.60
C PHE A 55 6.89 2.42 1.26
N VAL A 56 7.94 2.15 0.48
CA VAL A 56 7.84 1.47 -0.81
C VAL A 56 7.29 0.05 -0.64
N GLU A 57 7.79 -0.72 0.32
CA GLU A 57 7.26 -2.07 0.58
C GLU A 57 5.81 -2.05 1.07
N ALA A 58 5.43 -1.03 1.86
CA ALA A 58 4.04 -0.84 2.28
C ALA A 58 3.12 -0.49 1.09
N LEU A 59 3.59 0.37 0.19
CA LEU A 59 2.87 0.74 -1.04
C LEU A 59 2.72 -0.45 -2.00
N ASP A 60 3.77 -1.26 -2.16
CA ASP A 60 3.73 -2.48 -2.97
C ASP A 60 2.75 -3.50 -2.37
N SER A 61 2.82 -3.72 -1.06
CA SER A 61 1.89 -4.62 -0.37
C SER A 61 0.43 -4.13 -0.47
N TYR A 62 0.20 -2.83 -0.40
CA TYR A 62 -1.11 -2.23 -0.61
C TYR A 62 -1.66 -2.56 -2.00
N PHE A 63 -0.84 -2.28 -3.03
CA PHE A 63 -1.22 -2.50 -4.41
C PHE A 63 -1.49 -3.98 -4.70
N GLU A 64 -0.60 -4.88 -4.31
CA GLU A 64 -0.77 -6.32 -4.59
C GLU A 64 -2.02 -6.90 -3.92
N ASN A 65 -2.39 -6.43 -2.72
CA ASN A 65 -3.65 -6.85 -2.08
C ASN A 65 -4.88 -6.42 -2.91
N ILE A 66 -4.93 -5.16 -3.36
CA ILE A 66 -6.04 -4.65 -4.17
C ILE A 66 -6.06 -5.32 -5.55
N TYR A 67 -4.90 -5.44 -6.17
CA TYR A 67 -4.76 -6.05 -7.48
C TYR A 67 -5.24 -7.50 -7.47
N THR A 68 -4.87 -8.28 -6.45
CA THR A 68 -5.31 -9.67 -6.29
C THR A 68 -6.84 -9.75 -6.24
N ASP A 69 -7.46 -8.99 -5.32
CA ASP A 69 -8.92 -9.01 -5.15
C ASP A 69 -9.67 -8.57 -6.42
N VAL A 70 -9.16 -7.54 -7.11
CA VAL A 70 -9.81 -7.02 -8.31
C VAL A 70 -9.58 -7.91 -9.53
N SER A 71 -8.39 -8.51 -9.66
CA SER A 71 -8.11 -9.47 -10.73
C SER A 71 -9.03 -10.68 -10.65
N GLU A 72 -9.30 -11.21 -9.45
CA GLU A 72 -10.23 -12.33 -9.27
C GLU A 72 -11.65 -12.01 -9.78
N VAL A 73 -12.10 -10.76 -9.62
CA VAL A 73 -13.40 -10.31 -10.12
C VAL A 73 -13.38 -10.09 -11.64
N LEU A 74 -12.37 -9.38 -12.15
CA LEU A 74 -12.32 -8.93 -13.54
C LEU A 74 -11.88 -10.02 -14.54
N GLU A 75 -11.15 -11.03 -14.08
CA GLU A 75 -10.73 -12.18 -14.89
C GLU A 75 -11.74 -13.34 -14.85
N SER A 76 -12.85 -13.20 -14.12
CA SER A 76 -13.90 -14.21 -14.06
C SER A 76 -14.58 -14.46 -15.41
N ASP A 77 -15.25 -15.61 -15.53
CA ASP A 77 -16.05 -16.01 -16.71
C ASP A 77 -17.39 -15.24 -16.82
N GLU A 78 -17.63 -14.26 -15.97
CA GLU A 78 -18.85 -13.44 -15.99
C GLU A 78 -18.86 -12.48 -17.19
N PRO A 79 -20.04 -12.09 -17.71
CA PRO A 79 -20.14 -11.10 -18.78
C PRO A 79 -19.47 -9.77 -18.41
N ALA A 80 -18.83 -9.12 -19.38
CA ALA A 80 -18.01 -7.91 -19.15
C ALA A 80 -18.71 -6.83 -18.30
N LEU A 81 -19.96 -6.47 -18.62
CA LEU A 81 -20.71 -5.47 -17.84
C LEU A 81 -20.97 -5.91 -16.39
N LYS A 82 -21.12 -7.21 -16.14
CA LYS A 82 -21.30 -7.74 -14.78
C LYS A 82 -19.99 -7.67 -14.00
N ARG A 83 -18.83 -7.93 -14.63
CA ARG A 83 -17.52 -7.77 -14.00
C ARG A 83 -17.23 -6.33 -13.61
N ILE A 84 -17.52 -5.37 -14.50
CA ILE A 84 -17.41 -3.93 -14.20
C ILE A 84 -18.29 -3.57 -12.99
N ARG A 85 -19.53 -4.07 -12.94
CA ARG A 85 -20.42 -3.85 -11.81
C ARG A 85 -19.87 -4.43 -10.51
N LEU A 86 -19.41 -5.68 -10.53
CA LEU A 86 -18.83 -6.35 -9.36
C LEU A 86 -17.57 -5.63 -8.85
N PHE A 87 -16.76 -5.07 -9.75
CA PHE A 87 -15.63 -4.22 -9.37
C PHE A 87 -16.09 -2.99 -8.57
N PHE A 88 -17.08 -2.25 -9.05
CA PHE A 88 -17.60 -1.10 -8.31
C PHE A 88 -18.27 -1.51 -6.98
N GLU A 89 -18.96 -2.64 -6.94
CA GLU A 89 -19.52 -3.20 -5.69
C GLU A 89 -18.41 -3.56 -4.68
N TYR A 90 -17.30 -4.13 -5.14
CA TYR A 90 -16.11 -4.36 -4.32
C TYR A 90 -15.55 -3.05 -3.77
N VAL A 91 -15.37 -2.02 -4.62
CA VAL A 91 -14.85 -0.72 -4.17
C VAL A 91 -15.75 -0.11 -3.09
N LEU A 92 -17.07 -0.11 -3.29
CA LEU A 92 -18.03 0.39 -2.31
C LEU A 92 -17.94 -0.38 -0.99
N HIS A 93 -17.84 -1.71 -1.04
CA HIS A 93 -17.69 -2.52 0.16
C HIS A 93 -16.41 -2.17 0.93
N GLN A 94 -15.29 -1.98 0.24
CA GLN A 94 -14.03 -1.61 0.88
C GLN A 94 -14.12 -0.23 1.55
N MET A 95 -14.83 0.72 0.92
CA MET A 95 -15.08 2.04 1.50
C MET A 95 -15.95 1.98 2.77
N GLU A 96 -16.93 1.08 2.83
CA GLU A 96 -17.77 0.89 4.03
C GLU A 96 -17.03 0.23 5.19
N LYS A 97 -16.13 -0.71 4.89
CA LYS A 97 -15.30 -1.40 5.90
C LYS A 97 -14.32 -0.44 6.58
N ASP A 98 -13.81 0.56 5.86
CA ASP A 98 -12.91 1.55 6.42
C ASP A 98 -13.67 2.83 6.80
N GLN A 99 -14.20 2.87 8.03
CA GLN A 99 -14.92 4.03 8.57
C GLN A 99 -14.12 5.35 8.56
N ALA A 100 -12.80 5.29 8.36
CA ALA A 100 -11.97 6.48 8.20
C ALA A 100 -12.07 7.11 6.78
N ALA A 101 -12.85 6.51 5.87
CA ALA A 101 -13.04 6.96 4.49
C ALA A 101 -11.71 7.29 3.79
N LYS A 102 -10.74 6.38 3.89
CA LYS A 102 -9.39 6.62 3.39
C LYS A 102 -9.37 6.63 1.86
N SER A 103 -8.85 7.71 1.27
CA SER A 103 -8.60 7.84 -0.18
C SER A 103 -7.55 6.83 -0.66
N CYS A 104 -7.44 6.56 -1.96
CA CYS A 104 -6.42 5.63 -2.48
C CYS A 104 -4.99 6.02 -2.07
N LEU A 105 -4.21 5.09 -1.49
CA LEU A 105 -2.84 5.37 -1.05
C LEU A 105 -1.90 5.75 -2.21
N MET A 106 -2.10 5.16 -3.40
CA MET A 106 -1.36 5.54 -4.62
C MET A 106 -1.62 7.00 -5.00
N VAL A 107 -2.89 7.44 -4.95
CA VAL A 107 -3.26 8.83 -5.25
C VAL A 107 -2.68 9.77 -4.21
N ASN A 108 -2.79 9.46 -2.91
CA ASN A 108 -2.19 10.26 -1.85
C ASN A 108 -0.68 10.41 -2.02
N THR A 109 0.00 9.33 -2.43
CA THR A 109 1.44 9.34 -2.65
C THR A 109 1.82 10.30 -3.78
N LEU A 110 1.09 10.31 -4.90
CA LEU A 110 1.32 11.27 -5.99
C LEU A 110 1.10 12.72 -5.56
N LEU A 111 0.16 12.96 -4.64
CA LEU A 111 -0.13 14.31 -4.14
C LEU A 111 0.91 14.79 -3.13
N GLU A 112 1.53 13.87 -2.37
CA GLU A 112 2.51 14.21 -1.33
C GLU A 112 3.96 14.26 -1.83
N MET A 113 4.30 13.44 -2.83
CA MET A 113 5.68 13.33 -3.29
C MET A 113 6.04 14.46 -4.27
N PRO A 114 7.28 14.96 -4.22
CA PRO A 114 7.75 15.93 -5.20
C PRO A 114 7.57 15.39 -6.63
N ALA A 115 7.10 16.24 -7.54
CA ALA A 115 6.87 15.87 -8.94
C ALA A 115 8.14 15.35 -9.66
N ASN A 116 9.32 15.57 -9.10
CA ASN A 116 10.60 15.10 -9.63
C ASN A 116 11.11 13.79 -8.98
N ASP A 117 10.32 13.13 -8.12
CA ASP A 117 10.64 11.79 -7.64
C ASP A 117 10.31 10.75 -8.71
N GLU A 118 11.22 10.58 -9.67
CA GLU A 118 11.04 9.69 -10.84
C GLU A 118 10.76 8.24 -10.43
N GLU A 119 11.38 7.75 -9.35
CA GLU A 119 11.20 6.37 -8.88
C GLU A 119 9.76 6.12 -8.42
N ILE A 120 9.22 6.99 -7.55
CA ILE A 120 7.86 6.83 -7.04
C ILE A 120 6.84 7.07 -8.14
N ASN A 121 7.06 8.09 -8.98
CA ASN A 121 6.17 8.39 -10.09
C ASN A 121 6.09 7.21 -11.06
N HIS A 122 7.23 6.67 -11.50
CA HIS A 122 7.27 5.51 -12.40
C HIS A 122 6.59 4.29 -11.77
N ARG A 123 6.82 4.04 -10.48
CA ARG A 123 6.20 2.93 -9.76
C ARG A 123 4.68 3.06 -9.72
N ILE A 124 4.16 4.22 -9.36
CA ILE A 124 2.71 4.44 -9.28
C ILE A 124 2.06 4.41 -10.67
N THR A 125 2.72 4.99 -11.69
CA THR A 125 2.25 4.88 -13.08
C THR A 125 2.14 3.41 -13.50
N ALA A 126 3.16 2.59 -13.25
CA ALA A 126 3.13 1.17 -13.58
C ALA A 126 2.02 0.41 -12.83
N MET A 127 1.74 0.78 -11.57
CA MET A 127 0.63 0.22 -10.80
C MET A 127 -0.73 0.57 -11.43
N PHE A 128 -0.93 1.82 -11.87
CA PHE A 128 -2.16 2.22 -12.57
C PHE A 128 -2.31 1.50 -13.91
N GLU A 129 -1.25 1.42 -14.72
CA GLU A 129 -1.26 0.69 -15.99
C GLU A 129 -1.59 -0.79 -15.80
N LYS A 130 -1.01 -1.43 -14.78
CA LYS A 130 -1.30 -2.83 -14.43
C LYS A 130 -2.76 -3.02 -14.00
N MET A 131 -3.34 -2.07 -13.29
CA MET A 131 -4.76 -2.09 -12.88
C MET A 131 -5.70 -1.88 -14.08
N GLU A 132 -5.36 -0.94 -14.97
CA GLU A 132 -6.15 -0.64 -16.18
C GLU A 132 -6.19 -1.84 -17.14
N ALA A 133 -5.10 -2.60 -17.23
CA ALA A 133 -5.01 -3.80 -18.06
C ALA A 133 -5.93 -4.96 -17.65
N LEU A 134 -6.62 -4.88 -16.50
CA LEU A 134 -7.61 -5.87 -16.07
C LEU A 134 -9.00 -5.68 -16.70
N PHE A 135 -9.26 -4.51 -17.29
CA PHE A 135 -10.55 -4.17 -17.89
C PHE A 135 -10.60 -4.51 -19.39
#